data_AF-A0A1S9RQF0-F1
#
_entry.id   AF-A0A1S9RQF0-F1
#
_cell.length_a   1.000
_cell.length_b   1.000
_cell.length_c   1.000
_cell.angle_alpha   90.00
_cell.angle_beta   90.00
_cell.angle_gamma   90.00
#
_symmetry.space_group_name_H-M   'P 1'
#
loop_
_entity.id
_entity.type
_entity.pdbx_description
1 polymer ?
#
loop_
_entity_poly.entity_id
_entity_poly.type
_entity_poly.pdbx_seq_one_letter_code
_entity_poly.pdbx_strand_id
1 'polypeptide(L)'
;MERLFSAFFRVLRDLDDADDLLATFQEFENNPLALSAEDRIRLLDFPDLATQVANIIAAAPATLTKQDLLKKAAESPGDLTSSEIDLLQNRYWGKRTFDEKDAFEDALCDLADVSYEHRTEILQRLLLFQSHLHELYEAKAIANASDEDDRRFQEMVEAGEQKQQEITLRHGHPWLRQLWQEDQGKKPWGYAIFVNPHWEAENPNRAESYDLKSSHSIHMAFSAIASGLIIQSRYTVEPIDWPSGTPTEDESFPVILRELRKRFNHLRSFPPKKEIPYLMNDLAAGIIDSMPEGLTVGILRNVFLYVDGNSAASVLDNRLADDFWIWAVDPDYVGDAENQRSSGYQGYLRVRLRQLIHTFYVARRWHADTVSLKDLWKAAQKDPHNGSFVSMEDEEIFSQDSTWEVATAIRSRNARQ
;
A
#
# COMPACT_ATOMS: atom_id res chain seq x y z
N MET A 1 -36.34 3.32 2.61
CA MET A 1 -36.80 2.02 3.16
C MET A 1 -37.14 1.06 2.04
N GLU A 2 -38.06 1.44 1.14
CA GLU A 2 -38.43 0.72 -0.09
C GLU A 2 -37.22 0.10 -0.83
N ARG A 3 -36.21 0.91 -1.16
CA ARG A 3 -34.97 0.47 -1.82
C ARG A 3 -34.27 -0.71 -1.12
N LEU A 4 -34.25 -0.72 0.22
CA LEU A 4 -33.62 -1.81 0.97
C LEU A 4 -34.46 -3.08 0.91
N PHE A 5 -35.79 -2.98 0.98
CA PHE A 5 -36.67 -4.15 0.84
C PHE A 5 -36.64 -4.71 -0.58
N SER A 6 -36.55 -3.87 -1.62
CA SER A 6 -36.36 -4.35 -3.00
C SER A 6 -35.07 -5.17 -3.19
N ALA A 7 -34.07 -4.95 -2.33
CA ALA A 7 -32.80 -5.66 -2.36
C ALA A 7 -32.75 -6.90 -1.44
N PHE A 8 -33.84 -7.23 -0.74
CA PHE A 8 -33.90 -8.46 0.06
C PHE A 8 -33.83 -9.69 -0.85
N PHE A 9 -33.11 -10.72 -0.43
CA PHE A 9 -32.99 -11.98 -1.20
C PHE A 9 -34.36 -12.60 -1.47
N ARG A 10 -35.30 -12.46 -0.54
CA ARG A 10 -36.68 -12.93 -0.75
C ARG A 10 -37.35 -12.23 -1.93
N VAL A 11 -37.13 -10.93 -2.11
CA VAL A 11 -37.65 -10.18 -3.26
C VAL A 11 -36.89 -10.53 -4.54
N LEU A 12 -35.56 -10.56 -4.48
CA LEU A 12 -34.72 -10.91 -5.63
C LEU A 12 -34.97 -12.32 -6.17
N ARG A 13 -35.49 -13.23 -5.33
CA ARG A 13 -35.84 -14.61 -5.68
C ARG A 13 -37.33 -14.83 -5.92
N ASP A 14 -38.11 -13.75 -6.07
CA ASP A 14 -39.56 -13.79 -6.31
C ASP A 14 -40.35 -14.55 -5.24
N LEU A 15 -39.88 -14.55 -3.99
CA LEU A 15 -40.53 -15.17 -2.84
C LEU A 15 -41.43 -14.20 -2.06
N ASP A 16 -41.19 -12.90 -2.20
CA ASP A 16 -41.94 -11.82 -1.57
C ASP A 16 -41.99 -10.59 -2.47
N ASP A 17 -42.94 -9.71 -2.18
CA ASP A 17 -43.07 -8.40 -2.80
C ASP A 17 -42.53 -7.29 -1.87
N ALA A 18 -41.81 -6.33 -2.43
CA ALA A 18 -41.16 -5.26 -1.67
C ALA A 18 -42.17 -4.29 -1.02
N ASP A 19 -43.31 -4.03 -1.69
CA ASP A 19 -44.36 -3.14 -1.18
C ASP A 19 -45.08 -3.81 -0.01
N ASP A 20 -45.33 -5.12 -0.10
CA ASP A 20 -45.90 -5.90 1.00
C ASP A 20 -44.98 -5.92 2.23
N LEU A 21 -43.67 -6.10 2.04
CA LEU A 21 -42.68 -6.05 3.13
C LEU A 21 -42.64 -4.66 3.78
N LEU A 22 -42.66 -3.60 2.97
CA LEU A 22 -42.68 -2.22 3.46
C LEU A 22 -43.95 -1.92 4.24
N ALA A 23 -45.12 -2.35 3.75
CA ALA A 23 -46.39 -2.19 4.45
C ALA A 23 -46.38 -2.91 5.81
N THR A 24 -45.91 -4.16 5.82
CA THR A 24 -45.78 -4.95 7.06
C THR A 24 -44.81 -4.28 8.05
N PHE A 25 -43.67 -3.80 7.56
CA PHE A 25 -42.72 -3.05 8.39
C PHE A 25 -43.38 -1.81 9.03
N GLN A 26 -44.10 -1.00 8.23
CA GLN A 26 -44.75 0.22 8.71
C GLN A 26 -45.85 -0.05 9.75
N GLU A 27 -46.61 -1.14 9.58
CA GLU A 27 -47.65 -1.54 10.53
C GLU A 27 -47.06 -1.93 11.89
N PHE A 28 -45.96 -2.69 11.87
CA PHE A 28 -45.39 -3.30 13.08
C PHE A 28 -44.18 -2.58 13.66
N GLU A 29 -43.71 -1.51 13.04
CA GLU A 29 -42.49 -0.80 13.46
C GLU A 29 -42.49 -0.43 14.95
N ASN A 30 -43.62 0.06 15.46
CA ASN A 30 -43.77 0.46 16.85
C ASN A 30 -44.15 -0.70 17.80
N ASN A 31 -44.42 -1.89 17.26
CA ASN A 31 -44.72 -3.09 18.03
C ASN A 31 -44.22 -4.38 17.35
N PRO A 32 -42.88 -4.55 17.21
CA PRO A 32 -42.32 -5.66 16.43
C PRO A 32 -42.65 -7.04 17.02
N LEU A 33 -42.92 -7.12 18.33
CA LEU A 33 -43.21 -8.38 19.02
C LEU A 33 -44.60 -8.96 18.70
N ALA A 34 -45.48 -8.17 18.07
CA ALA A 34 -46.80 -8.64 17.64
C ALA A 34 -46.78 -9.37 16.28
N LEU A 35 -45.62 -9.42 15.61
CA LEU A 35 -45.47 -10.08 14.32
C LEU A 35 -45.67 -11.60 14.42
N SER A 36 -46.21 -12.17 13.33
CA SER A 36 -46.25 -13.62 13.16
C SER A 36 -44.82 -14.18 12.98
N ALA A 37 -44.65 -15.47 13.24
CA ALA A 37 -43.36 -16.13 13.00
C ALA A 37 -42.96 -16.13 11.51
N GLU A 38 -43.94 -16.08 10.61
CA GLU A 38 -43.73 -16.00 9.16
C GLU A 38 -43.26 -14.60 8.75
N ASP A 39 -43.94 -13.55 9.19
CA ASP A 39 -43.53 -12.16 8.89
C ASP A 39 -42.18 -11.82 9.50
N ARG A 40 -41.85 -12.42 10.64
CA ARG A 40 -40.51 -12.33 11.23
C ARG A 40 -39.44 -12.87 10.28
N ILE A 41 -39.65 -14.04 9.66
CA ILE A 41 -38.72 -14.62 8.66
C ILE A 41 -38.60 -13.71 7.45
N ARG A 42 -39.73 -13.17 6.98
CA ARG A 42 -39.80 -12.27 5.82
C ARG A 42 -39.02 -10.98 6.06
N LEU A 43 -39.25 -10.31 7.18
CA LEU A 43 -38.62 -9.03 7.53
C LEU A 43 -37.17 -9.16 8.01
N LEU A 44 -36.76 -10.35 8.45
CA LEU A 44 -35.34 -10.69 8.65
C LEU A 44 -34.65 -11.11 7.36
N ASP A 45 -35.34 -11.18 6.22
CA ASP A 45 -34.79 -11.66 4.95
C ASP A 45 -34.14 -13.05 5.08
N PHE A 46 -34.82 -13.97 5.77
CA PHE A 46 -34.38 -15.36 5.91
C PHE A 46 -35.12 -16.26 4.90
N PRO A 47 -34.54 -17.40 4.48
CA PRO A 47 -35.29 -18.40 3.73
C PRO A 47 -36.43 -18.97 4.59
N ASP A 48 -37.38 -19.66 3.96
CA ASP A 48 -38.43 -20.37 4.71
C ASP A 48 -37.83 -21.42 5.67
N LEU A 49 -38.60 -21.85 6.67
CA LEU A 49 -38.11 -22.74 7.73
C LEU A 49 -37.58 -24.08 7.19
N ALA A 50 -38.21 -24.64 6.15
CA ALA A 50 -37.77 -25.92 5.58
C ALA A 50 -36.41 -25.76 4.89
N THR A 51 -36.23 -24.65 4.16
CA THR A 51 -34.95 -24.29 3.54
C THR A 51 -33.87 -23.97 4.58
N GLN A 52 -34.19 -23.25 5.66
CA GLN A 52 -33.25 -23.03 6.78
C GLN A 52 -32.75 -24.36 7.35
N VAL A 53 -33.67 -25.29 7.65
CA VAL A 53 -33.32 -26.62 8.19
C VAL A 53 -32.45 -27.41 7.22
N ALA A 54 -32.81 -27.43 5.93
CA ALA A 54 -32.02 -28.13 4.92
C ALA A 54 -30.59 -27.58 4.81
N ASN A 55 -30.42 -26.26 4.83
CA ASN A 55 -29.11 -25.61 4.74
C ASN A 55 -28.29 -25.79 6.02
N ILE A 56 -28.93 -25.78 7.20
CA ILE A 56 -28.26 -26.11 8.47
C ILE A 56 -27.73 -27.54 8.46
N ILE A 57 -28.54 -28.51 8.03
CA ILE A 57 -28.12 -29.93 7.92
C ILE A 57 -26.96 -30.08 6.93
N ALA A 58 -26.99 -29.34 5.82
CA ALA A 58 -25.91 -29.38 4.84
C ALA A 58 -24.59 -28.80 5.37
N ALA A 59 -24.64 -27.70 6.12
CA ALA A 59 -23.46 -27.02 6.66
C ALA A 59 -22.89 -27.71 7.92
N ALA A 60 -23.76 -28.29 8.74
CA ALA A 60 -23.41 -29.00 9.97
C ALA A 60 -24.02 -30.42 9.94
N PRO A 61 -23.35 -31.41 9.32
CA PRO A 61 -23.89 -32.77 9.18
C PRO A 61 -24.08 -33.53 10.51
N ALA A 62 -23.53 -33.00 11.62
CA ALA A 62 -23.86 -33.47 12.96
C ALA A 62 -25.33 -33.13 13.28
N THR A 63 -25.97 -33.80 14.22
CA THR A 63 -27.36 -33.55 14.65
C THR A 63 -27.55 -32.21 15.38
N LEU A 64 -26.88 -31.14 14.95
CA LEU A 64 -26.97 -29.80 15.50
C LEU A 64 -28.31 -29.19 15.10
N THR A 65 -29.11 -28.80 16.08
CA THR A 65 -30.30 -28.00 15.82
C THR A 65 -29.92 -26.55 15.51
N LYS A 66 -30.85 -25.76 14.96
CA LYS A 66 -30.66 -24.31 14.80
C LYS A 66 -30.22 -23.65 16.12
N GLN A 67 -30.87 -24.01 17.23
CA GLN A 67 -30.57 -23.45 18.54
C GLN A 67 -29.16 -23.83 19.02
N ASP A 68 -28.72 -25.06 18.77
CA ASP A 68 -27.36 -25.49 19.12
C ASP A 68 -26.32 -24.71 18.30
N LEU A 69 -26.59 -24.47 17.02
CA LEU A 69 -25.69 -23.72 16.13
C LEU A 69 -25.59 -22.26 16.60
N LEU A 70 -26.72 -21.63 16.89
CA LEU A 70 -26.79 -20.27 17.39
C LEU A 70 -26.05 -20.10 18.72
N LYS A 71 -26.29 -21.01 19.66
CA LYS A 71 -25.60 -21.00 20.95
C LYS A 71 -24.09 -21.20 20.77
N LYS A 72 -23.68 -22.17 19.96
CA LYS A 72 -22.27 -22.44 19.63
C LYS A 72 -21.60 -21.19 19.06
N ALA A 73 -22.20 -20.53 18.07
CA ALA A 73 -21.66 -19.31 17.47
C ALA A 73 -21.61 -18.13 18.45
N ALA A 74 -22.61 -18.01 19.33
CA ALA A 74 -22.69 -16.90 20.28
C ALA A 74 -21.77 -17.05 21.51
N GLU A 75 -21.44 -18.28 21.92
CA GLU A 75 -20.63 -18.58 23.11
C GLU A 75 -19.19 -18.97 22.75
N SER A 76 -18.98 -19.70 21.66
CA SER A 76 -17.68 -20.25 21.23
C SER A 76 -17.49 -20.13 19.71
N PRO A 77 -17.40 -18.91 19.13
CA PRO A 77 -17.28 -18.72 17.68
C PRO A 77 -16.05 -19.42 17.07
N GLY A 78 -14.94 -19.55 17.83
CA GLY A 78 -13.75 -20.29 17.40
C GLY A 78 -13.99 -21.77 17.07
N ASP A 79 -15.05 -22.38 17.60
CA ASP A 79 -15.41 -23.78 17.35
C ASP A 79 -16.22 -23.96 16.05
N LEU A 80 -16.62 -22.87 15.38
CA LEU A 80 -17.36 -22.92 14.13
C LEU A 80 -16.49 -23.46 12.98
N THR A 81 -17.07 -24.33 12.17
CA THR A 81 -16.48 -24.75 10.89
C THR A 81 -16.68 -23.67 9.84
N SER A 82 -15.91 -23.69 8.75
CA SER A 82 -16.08 -22.73 7.65
C SER A 82 -17.47 -22.78 7.03
N SER A 83 -18.10 -23.96 6.95
CA SER A 83 -19.47 -24.11 6.44
C SER A 83 -20.52 -23.53 7.38
N GLU A 84 -20.33 -23.65 8.70
CA GLU A 84 -21.21 -23.02 9.70
C GLU A 84 -21.07 -21.48 9.68
N ILE A 85 -19.85 -20.97 9.50
CA ILE A 85 -19.59 -19.53 9.34
C ILE A 85 -20.28 -18.99 8.10
N ASP A 86 -20.03 -19.60 6.93
CA ASP A 86 -20.64 -19.18 5.66
C ASP A 86 -22.17 -19.20 5.74
N LEU A 87 -22.76 -20.24 6.35
CA LEU A 87 -24.20 -20.30 6.56
C LEU A 87 -24.74 -19.14 7.39
N LEU A 88 -24.09 -18.79 8.51
CA LEU A 88 -24.53 -17.72 9.41
C LEU A 88 -24.32 -16.34 8.78
N GLN A 89 -23.19 -16.09 8.11
CA GLN A 89 -22.95 -14.87 7.34
C GLN A 89 -23.94 -14.70 6.19
N ASN A 90 -24.33 -15.81 5.56
CA ASN A 90 -25.36 -15.83 4.53
C ASN A 90 -26.77 -15.85 5.13
N ARG A 91 -26.95 -15.67 6.44
CA ARG A 91 -28.27 -15.60 7.10
C ARG A 91 -29.17 -16.79 6.73
N TYR A 92 -28.58 -17.99 6.76
CA TYR A 92 -29.18 -19.28 6.39
C TYR A 92 -29.51 -19.47 4.90
N TRP A 93 -29.27 -18.47 4.06
CA TRP A 93 -29.28 -18.68 2.63
C TRP A 93 -28.19 -19.67 2.25
N GLY A 94 -28.48 -20.52 1.26
CA GLY A 94 -27.46 -21.34 0.63
C GLY A 94 -26.54 -20.47 -0.23
N LYS A 95 -26.05 -21.03 -1.35
CA LYS A 95 -25.22 -20.27 -2.28
C LYS A 95 -25.95 -19.00 -2.76
N ARG A 96 -25.31 -17.86 -2.56
CA ARG A 96 -25.73 -16.55 -3.08
C ARG A 96 -24.96 -16.23 -4.36
N THR A 97 -25.62 -15.63 -5.34
CA THR A 97 -24.92 -15.11 -6.53
C THR A 97 -24.22 -13.79 -6.18
N PHE A 98 -23.33 -13.34 -7.07
CA PHE A 98 -22.68 -12.05 -6.93
C PHE A 98 -23.70 -10.90 -7.05
N ASP A 99 -24.52 -10.94 -8.10
CA ASP A 99 -25.59 -9.94 -8.35
C ASP A 99 -26.56 -9.79 -7.16
N GLU A 100 -26.91 -10.90 -6.49
CA GLU A 100 -27.79 -10.83 -5.32
C GLU A 100 -27.11 -10.19 -4.10
N LYS A 101 -25.77 -10.30 -3.96
CA LYS A 101 -25.03 -9.63 -2.89
C LYS A 101 -24.88 -8.13 -3.18
N ASP A 102 -24.60 -7.79 -4.44
CA ASP A 102 -24.39 -6.41 -4.87
C ASP A 102 -25.67 -5.57 -4.76
N ALA A 103 -26.85 -6.15 -5.02
CA ALA A 103 -28.12 -5.44 -4.96
C ALA A 103 -28.38 -4.70 -3.62
N PHE A 104 -27.96 -5.28 -2.49
CA PHE A 104 -28.11 -4.62 -1.18
C PHE A 104 -27.12 -3.47 -0.99
N GLU A 105 -25.88 -3.61 -1.48
CA GLU A 105 -24.88 -2.55 -1.46
C GLU A 105 -25.26 -1.41 -2.41
N ASP A 106 -25.79 -1.72 -3.59
CA ASP A 106 -26.31 -0.75 -4.55
C ASP A 106 -27.48 0.04 -3.93
N ALA A 107 -28.39 -0.64 -3.23
CA ALA A 107 -29.48 0.04 -2.52
C ALA A 107 -28.95 0.98 -1.40
N LEU A 108 -27.83 0.64 -0.75
CA LEU A 108 -27.18 1.53 0.22
C LEU A 108 -26.48 2.72 -0.46
N CYS A 109 -25.89 2.52 -1.63
CA CYS A 109 -25.30 3.58 -2.45
C CYS A 109 -26.37 4.56 -2.95
N ASP A 110 -27.48 4.06 -3.49
CA ASP A 110 -28.65 4.86 -3.91
C ASP A 110 -29.17 5.76 -2.77
N LEU A 111 -29.17 5.26 -1.52
CA LEU A 111 -29.54 6.06 -0.36
C LEU A 111 -28.48 7.13 -0.01
N ALA A 112 -27.20 6.81 -0.19
CA ALA A 112 -26.11 7.76 0.04
C ALA A 112 -26.09 8.89 -0.98
N ASP A 113 -26.54 8.64 -2.21
CA ASP A 113 -26.70 9.66 -3.26
C ASP A 113 -27.73 10.74 -2.88
N VAL A 114 -28.68 10.40 -2.01
CA VAL A 114 -29.57 11.40 -1.38
C VAL A 114 -28.80 12.16 -0.30
N SER A 115 -28.32 11.46 0.73
CA SER A 115 -27.31 11.94 1.67
C SER A 115 -26.76 10.81 2.54
N TYR A 116 -25.56 11.00 3.10
CA TYR A 116 -24.97 10.04 4.03
C TYR A 116 -25.79 9.87 5.32
N GLU A 117 -26.35 10.97 5.85
CA GLU A 117 -27.24 10.96 7.01
C GLU A 117 -28.51 10.17 6.72
N HIS A 118 -29.08 10.33 5.53
CA HIS A 118 -30.31 9.64 5.12
C HIS A 118 -30.11 8.12 5.03
N ARG A 119 -29.00 7.68 4.41
CA ARG A 119 -28.58 6.27 4.41
C ARG A 119 -28.47 5.73 5.84
N THR A 120 -27.78 6.48 6.70
CA THR A 120 -27.51 6.06 8.09
C THR A 120 -28.81 5.92 8.88
N GLU A 121 -29.70 6.90 8.79
CA GLU A 121 -31.00 6.90 9.48
C GLU A 121 -31.86 5.71 9.06
N ILE A 122 -32.02 5.48 7.76
CA ILE A 122 -32.86 4.38 7.25
C ILE A 122 -32.28 3.03 7.65
N LEU A 123 -30.97 2.84 7.53
CA LEU A 123 -30.32 1.58 7.89
C LEU A 123 -30.45 1.31 9.40
N GLN A 124 -30.21 2.32 10.24
CA GLN A 124 -30.36 2.19 11.69
C GLN A 124 -31.80 1.85 12.08
N ARG A 125 -32.79 2.47 11.42
CA ARG A 125 -34.21 2.21 11.64
C ARG A 125 -34.57 0.75 11.36
N LEU A 126 -34.08 0.19 10.24
CA LEU A 126 -34.26 -1.23 9.90
C LEU A 126 -33.53 -2.16 10.89
N LEU A 127 -32.27 -1.87 11.21
CA LEU A 127 -31.47 -2.71 12.10
C LEU A 127 -32.04 -2.74 13.52
N LEU A 128 -32.51 -1.59 14.02
CA LEU A 128 -33.17 -1.50 15.32
C LEU A 128 -34.43 -2.36 15.34
N PHE A 129 -35.26 -2.26 14.31
CA PHE A 129 -36.44 -3.10 14.17
C PHE A 129 -36.11 -4.60 14.14
N GLN A 130 -35.15 -5.00 13.30
CA GLN A 130 -34.71 -6.40 13.18
C GLN A 130 -34.08 -6.93 14.48
N SER A 131 -33.45 -6.09 15.29
CA SER A 131 -32.87 -6.48 16.58
C SER A 131 -33.93 -7.07 17.54
N HIS A 132 -35.19 -6.64 17.42
CA HIS A 132 -36.30 -7.15 18.23
C HIS A 132 -36.89 -8.47 17.70
N LEU A 133 -36.57 -8.83 16.46
CA LEU A 133 -37.10 -10.03 15.79
C LEU A 133 -36.22 -11.26 15.99
N HIS A 134 -34.94 -11.06 16.27
CA HIS A 134 -33.99 -12.16 16.39
C HIS A 134 -34.33 -13.11 17.55
N GLU A 135 -34.13 -14.40 17.30
CA GLU A 135 -34.20 -15.41 18.36
C GLU A 135 -33.06 -15.21 19.36
N LEU A 136 -33.19 -15.89 20.51
CA LEU A 136 -32.11 -15.96 21.48
C LEU A 136 -30.82 -16.41 20.78
N TYR A 137 -29.75 -15.63 20.95
CA TYR A 137 -28.45 -15.80 20.31
C TYR A 137 -28.36 -15.52 18.80
N GLU A 138 -29.45 -15.31 18.06
CA GLU A 138 -29.41 -15.25 16.59
C GLU A 138 -28.61 -14.05 16.06
N ALA A 139 -28.92 -12.83 16.51
CA ALA A 139 -28.18 -11.64 16.11
C ALA A 139 -26.69 -11.75 16.47
N LYS A 140 -26.41 -12.23 17.70
CA LYS A 140 -25.04 -12.38 18.21
C LYS A 140 -24.26 -13.46 17.45
N ALA A 141 -24.91 -14.57 17.10
CA ALA A 141 -24.31 -15.65 16.34
C ALA A 141 -23.91 -15.21 14.92
N ILE A 142 -24.78 -14.45 14.24
CA ILE A 142 -24.50 -13.92 12.90
C ILE A 142 -23.32 -12.93 12.96
N ALA A 143 -23.34 -12.00 13.92
CA ALA A 143 -22.24 -11.05 14.11
C ALA A 143 -20.92 -11.76 14.43
N ASN A 144 -20.93 -12.67 15.42
CA ASN A 144 -19.75 -13.43 15.82
C ASN A 144 -19.19 -14.30 14.68
N ALA A 145 -20.05 -14.86 13.82
CA ALA A 145 -19.60 -15.63 12.66
C ALA A 145 -18.87 -14.74 11.65
N SER A 146 -19.35 -13.50 11.43
CA SER A 146 -18.66 -12.53 10.59
C SER A 146 -17.30 -12.13 11.19
N ASP A 147 -17.27 -11.79 12.47
CA ASP A 147 -16.03 -11.41 13.17
C ASP A 147 -14.99 -12.55 13.15
N GLU A 148 -15.45 -13.79 13.28
CA GLU A 148 -14.58 -14.98 13.24
C GLU A 148 -14.02 -15.27 11.84
N ASP A 149 -14.81 -15.06 10.78
CA ASP A 149 -14.33 -15.17 9.39
C ASP A 149 -13.26 -14.12 9.11
N ASP A 150 -13.53 -12.86 9.48
CA ASP A 150 -12.57 -11.76 9.36
C ASP A 150 -11.29 -12.06 10.14
N ARG A 151 -11.40 -12.56 11.36
CA ARG A 151 -10.24 -12.98 12.18
C ARG A 151 -9.41 -14.07 11.45
N ARG A 152 -10.06 -15.12 10.94
CA ARG A 152 -9.37 -16.21 10.21
C ARG A 152 -8.72 -15.72 8.92
N PHE A 153 -9.40 -14.83 8.20
CA PHE A 153 -8.86 -14.22 7.00
C PHE A 153 -7.60 -13.41 7.32
N GLN A 154 -7.63 -12.58 8.37
CA GLN A 154 -6.47 -11.82 8.82
C GLN A 154 -5.32 -12.74 9.24
N GLU A 155 -5.58 -13.78 10.02
CA GLU A 155 -4.54 -14.76 10.40
C GLU A 155 -3.92 -15.46 9.19
N MET A 156 -4.72 -15.79 8.18
CA MET A 156 -4.22 -16.37 6.93
C MET A 156 -3.34 -15.38 6.17
N VAL A 157 -3.76 -14.11 6.07
CA VAL A 157 -2.98 -13.04 5.43
C VAL A 157 -1.67 -12.83 6.16
N GLU A 158 -1.69 -12.66 7.49
CA GLU A 158 -0.51 -12.49 8.34
C GLU A 158 0.46 -13.67 8.22
N ALA A 159 -0.05 -14.91 8.23
CA ALA A 159 0.78 -16.10 8.04
C ALA A 159 1.40 -16.14 6.64
N GLY A 160 0.66 -15.72 5.61
CA GLY A 160 1.15 -15.57 4.24
C GLY A 160 2.27 -14.54 4.15
N GLU A 161 2.09 -13.38 4.76
CA GLU A 161 3.08 -12.31 4.84
C GLU A 161 4.34 -12.75 5.58
N GLN A 162 4.21 -13.39 6.74
CA GLN A 162 5.34 -13.92 7.51
C GLN A 162 6.15 -14.93 6.70
N LYS A 163 5.48 -15.86 6.00
CA LYS A 163 6.15 -16.85 5.14
C LYS A 163 6.87 -16.16 3.98
N GLN A 164 6.25 -15.19 3.34
CA GLN A 164 6.86 -14.43 2.25
C GLN A 164 8.07 -13.63 2.75
N GLN A 165 7.98 -13.05 3.94
CA GLN A 165 9.08 -12.35 4.61
C GLN A 165 10.25 -13.31 4.90
N GLU A 166 10.00 -14.51 5.42
CA GLU A 166 11.05 -15.52 5.66
C GLU A 166 11.77 -15.89 4.36
N ILE A 167 11.02 -16.13 3.27
CA ILE A 167 11.56 -16.41 1.95
C ILE A 167 12.44 -15.26 1.47
N THR A 168 11.96 -14.02 1.56
CA THR A 168 12.70 -12.81 1.21
C THR A 168 13.99 -12.69 2.03
N LEU A 169 13.95 -12.88 3.35
CA LEU A 169 15.14 -12.75 4.20
C LEU A 169 16.13 -13.90 3.97
N ARG A 170 15.66 -15.07 3.56
CA ARG A 170 16.52 -16.23 3.24
C ARG A 170 17.22 -16.08 1.88
N HIS A 171 16.48 -15.66 0.86
CA HIS A 171 16.92 -15.69 -0.54
C HIS A 171 17.31 -14.33 -1.11
N GLY A 172 16.86 -13.24 -0.48
CA GLY A 172 17.19 -11.87 -0.87
C GLY A 172 18.64 -11.52 -0.63
N HIS A 173 19.05 -10.40 -1.23
CA HIS A 173 20.39 -9.86 -1.07
C HIS A 173 20.74 -9.64 0.43
N PRO A 174 21.97 -9.95 0.89
CA PRO A 174 22.33 -9.91 2.32
C PRO A 174 21.98 -8.63 3.08
N TRP A 175 22.14 -7.45 2.47
CA TRP A 175 21.83 -6.18 3.11
C TRP A 175 20.35 -6.05 3.51
N LEU A 176 19.42 -6.74 2.83
CA LEU A 176 18.00 -6.71 3.17
C LEU A 176 17.74 -7.30 4.56
N ARG A 177 18.50 -8.32 4.97
CA ARG A 177 18.45 -8.85 6.34
C ARG A 177 18.90 -7.83 7.36
N GLN A 178 19.98 -7.10 7.06
CA GLN A 178 20.48 -6.05 7.93
C GLN A 178 19.46 -4.91 8.07
N LEU A 179 18.88 -4.44 6.95
CA LEU A 179 17.80 -3.45 6.96
C LEU A 179 16.63 -3.94 7.83
N TRP A 180 16.20 -5.18 7.64
CA TRP A 180 15.10 -5.75 8.41
C TRP A 180 15.40 -5.84 9.92
N GLN A 181 16.63 -6.19 10.30
CA GLN A 181 17.04 -6.25 11.70
C GLN A 181 17.05 -4.86 12.37
N GLU A 182 17.54 -3.84 11.65
CA GLU A 182 17.62 -2.47 12.15
C GLU A 182 16.24 -1.78 12.24
N ASP A 183 15.41 -1.96 11.21
CA ASP A 183 14.19 -1.17 11.03
C ASP A 183 12.89 -1.98 11.20
N GLN A 184 12.96 -3.32 11.28
CA GLN A 184 11.83 -4.24 11.53
C GLN A 184 10.64 -4.05 10.58
N GLY A 185 10.87 -3.54 9.36
CA GLY A 185 9.80 -3.20 8.41
C GLY A 185 8.89 -2.05 8.87
N LYS A 186 9.27 -1.31 9.91
CA LYS A 186 8.48 -0.22 10.52
C LYS A 186 8.83 1.16 10.00
N LYS A 187 10.02 1.33 9.41
CA LYS A 187 10.47 2.61 8.88
C LYS A 187 10.51 2.56 7.36
N PRO A 188 10.18 3.66 6.68
CA PRO A 188 10.44 3.76 5.26
C PRO A 188 11.95 3.88 5.05
N TRP A 189 12.39 3.62 3.83
CA TRP A 189 13.80 3.73 3.45
C TRP A 189 13.93 4.26 2.04
N GLY A 190 14.98 5.04 1.77
CA GLY A 190 15.21 5.61 0.44
C GLY A 190 15.77 7.02 0.55
N TYR A 191 15.26 7.93 -0.30
CA TYR A 191 15.91 9.20 -0.57
C TYR A 191 14.91 10.35 -0.53
N ALA A 192 15.39 11.55 -0.23
CA ALA A 192 14.69 12.77 -0.61
C ALA A 192 14.96 13.10 -2.08
N ILE A 193 14.00 13.66 -2.80
CA ILE A 193 14.15 14.05 -4.21
C ILE A 193 13.66 15.48 -4.44
N PHE A 194 14.42 16.22 -5.25
CA PHE A 194 13.94 17.44 -5.88
C PHE A 194 13.69 17.18 -7.35
N VAL A 195 12.55 17.64 -7.86
CA VAL A 195 12.20 17.54 -9.27
C VAL A 195 12.13 18.96 -9.84
N ASN A 196 12.86 19.23 -10.92
CA ASN A 196 12.86 20.57 -11.52
C ASN A 196 11.48 20.82 -12.18
N PRO A 197 10.68 21.78 -11.69
CA PRO A 197 9.35 22.01 -12.24
C PRO A 197 9.36 22.46 -13.71
N HIS A 198 10.47 23.01 -14.20
CA HIS A 198 10.58 23.42 -15.60
C HIS A 198 10.54 22.24 -16.57
N TRP A 199 11.20 21.12 -16.25
CA TRP A 199 11.17 19.96 -17.17
C TRP A 199 9.75 19.38 -17.27
N GLU A 200 9.03 19.34 -16.15
CA GLU A 200 7.64 18.88 -16.08
C GLU A 200 6.73 19.80 -16.88
N ALA A 201 6.88 21.12 -16.71
CA ALA A 201 6.10 22.12 -17.41
C ALA A 201 6.32 22.11 -18.93
N GLU A 202 7.54 21.88 -19.40
CA GLU A 202 7.84 21.79 -20.84
C GLU A 202 7.38 20.47 -21.47
N ASN A 203 7.21 19.41 -20.67
CA ASN A 203 6.95 18.07 -21.18
C ASN A 203 5.79 17.36 -20.44
N PRO A 204 4.59 17.97 -20.32
CA PRO A 204 3.50 17.42 -19.52
C PRO A 204 3.08 16.02 -20.00
N ASN A 205 3.07 15.80 -21.32
CA ASN A 205 2.74 14.50 -21.92
C ASN A 205 3.86 13.45 -21.78
N ARG A 206 5.09 13.86 -21.43
CA ARG A 206 6.22 12.93 -21.24
C ARG A 206 6.46 12.62 -19.77
N ALA A 207 5.93 13.40 -18.83
CA ALA A 207 6.05 13.15 -17.41
C ALA A 207 5.47 11.78 -17.03
N GLU A 208 4.26 11.47 -17.49
CA GLU A 208 3.65 10.14 -17.29
C GLU A 208 4.50 9.00 -17.87
N SER A 209 5.08 9.21 -19.05
CA SER A 209 5.98 8.22 -19.67
C SER A 209 7.28 8.04 -18.87
N TYR A 210 7.80 9.11 -18.27
CA TYR A 210 8.96 9.06 -17.39
C TYR A 210 8.64 8.28 -16.12
N ASP A 211 7.50 8.55 -15.48
CA ASP A 211 7.06 7.87 -14.26
C ASP A 211 6.86 6.37 -14.50
N LEU A 212 6.22 5.98 -15.61
CA LEU A 212 6.05 4.57 -15.99
C LEU A 212 7.40 3.87 -16.20
N LYS A 213 8.31 4.46 -16.98
CA LYS A 213 9.62 3.85 -17.28
C LYS A 213 10.54 3.80 -16.05
N SER A 214 10.57 4.86 -15.25
CA SER A 214 11.37 4.92 -14.03
C SER A 214 10.86 3.93 -12.99
N SER A 215 9.54 3.87 -12.77
CA SER A 215 8.89 2.89 -11.89
C SER A 215 9.17 1.45 -12.33
N HIS A 216 9.08 1.17 -13.63
CA HIS A 216 9.43 -0.15 -14.16
C HIS A 216 10.90 -0.50 -13.90
N SER A 217 11.83 0.44 -14.12
CA SER A 217 13.26 0.22 -13.85
C SER A 217 13.55 -0.06 -12.37
N ILE A 218 12.91 0.69 -11.48
CA ILE A 218 12.99 0.50 -10.03
C ILE A 218 12.39 -0.86 -9.62
N HIS A 219 11.24 -1.24 -10.18
CA HIS A 219 10.63 -2.55 -9.92
C HIS A 219 11.54 -3.72 -10.35
N MET A 220 12.19 -3.60 -11.50
CA MET A 220 13.18 -4.59 -11.95
C MET A 220 14.38 -4.67 -11.00
N ALA A 221 14.83 -3.54 -10.44
CA ALA A 221 15.89 -3.53 -9.42
C ALA A 221 15.47 -4.26 -8.14
N PHE A 222 14.24 -4.05 -7.66
CA PHE A 222 13.66 -4.78 -6.53
C PHE A 222 13.59 -6.28 -6.74
N SER A 223 13.24 -6.69 -7.96
CA SER A 223 13.17 -8.09 -8.37
C SER A 223 14.57 -8.72 -8.40
N ALA A 224 15.57 -7.98 -8.90
CA ALA A 224 16.95 -8.45 -8.99
C ALA A 224 17.56 -8.76 -7.62
N ILE A 225 17.20 -8.00 -6.56
CA ILE A 225 17.68 -8.27 -5.20
C ILE A 225 16.74 -9.17 -4.39
N ALA A 226 15.66 -9.68 -5.01
CA ALA A 226 14.61 -10.48 -4.39
C ALA A 226 14.08 -9.85 -3.08
N SER A 227 13.81 -8.55 -3.12
CA SER A 227 13.36 -7.76 -1.96
C SER A 227 11.98 -8.17 -1.42
N GLY A 228 11.13 -8.77 -2.25
CA GLY A 228 9.74 -9.07 -1.89
C GLY A 228 8.90 -7.80 -1.66
N LEU A 229 7.58 -7.97 -1.63
CA LEU A 229 6.65 -6.85 -1.55
C LEU A 229 6.76 -6.06 -0.23
N ILE A 230 7.06 -6.72 0.89
CA ILE A 230 7.09 -6.08 2.21
C ILE A 230 8.24 -5.08 2.34
N ILE A 231 9.44 -5.41 1.82
CA ILE A 231 10.57 -4.47 1.88
C ILE A 231 10.40 -3.40 0.79
N GLN A 232 9.93 -3.80 -0.40
CA GLN A 232 9.67 -2.89 -1.51
C GLN A 232 8.62 -1.82 -1.13
N SER A 233 7.53 -2.19 -0.44
CA SER A 233 6.46 -1.25 -0.06
C SER A 233 6.91 -0.16 0.91
N ARG A 234 8.04 -0.38 1.60
CA ARG A 234 8.68 0.61 2.49
C ARG A 234 9.70 1.48 1.78
N TYR A 235 10.02 1.20 0.52
CA TYR A 235 10.87 2.10 -0.24
C TYR A 235 10.13 3.40 -0.54
N THR A 236 10.76 4.53 -0.24
CA THR A 236 10.17 5.85 -0.41
C THR A 236 11.18 6.80 -1.03
N VAL A 237 10.73 7.50 -2.07
CA VAL A 237 11.41 8.66 -2.61
C VAL A 237 10.59 9.88 -2.18
N GLU A 238 10.99 10.53 -1.10
CA GLU A 238 10.25 11.65 -0.50
C GLU A 238 10.40 12.90 -1.37
N PRO A 239 9.32 13.36 -2.04
CA PRO A 239 9.37 14.60 -2.82
C PRO A 239 9.55 15.79 -1.89
N ILE A 240 10.49 16.67 -2.23
CA ILE A 240 10.75 17.91 -1.51
C ILE A 240 10.34 19.08 -2.39
N ASP A 241 9.59 20.01 -1.78
CA ASP A 241 9.16 21.23 -2.45
C ASP A 241 10.32 22.00 -3.06
N TRP A 242 10.12 22.44 -4.30
CA TRP A 242 11.06 23.33 -4.97
C TRP A 242 11.17 24.65 -4.18
N PRO A 243 12.38 25.07 -3.75
CA PRO A 243 12.51 26.25 -2.90
C PRO A 243 12.12 27.53 -3.66
N SER A 244 11.29 28.37 -3.06
CA SER A 244 10.85 29.65 -3.64
C SER A 244 12.05 30.53 -4.01
N GLY A 245 12.05 31.06 -5.24
CA GLY A 245 13.16 31.88 -5.76
C GLY A 245 14.37 31.08 -6.27
N THR A 246 14.31 29.74 -6.25
CA THR A 246 15.29 28.91 -6.96
C THR A 246 15.00 28.98 -8.46
N PRO A 247 15.98 29.35 -9.30
CA PRO A 247 15.84 29.37 -10.75
C PRO A 247 15.37 28.02 -11.28
N THR A 248 14.45 28.05 -12.23
CA THR A 248 13.91 26.85 -12.90
C THR A 248 14.41 26.74 -14.35
N GLU A 249 14.74 27.87 -14.96
CA GLU A 249 15.23 28.05 -16.34
C GLU A 249 16.69 28.55 -16.36
N ASP A 250 17.44 28.21 -17.43
CA ASP A 250 18.71 28.80 -17.97
C ASP A 250 19.82 29.32 -17.04
N GLU A 251 19.71 29.18 -15.73
CA GLU A 251 20.81 29.38 -14.80
C GLU A 251 21.71 28.14 -14.72
N SER A 252 23.00 28.38 -14.49
CA SER A 252 23.97 27.29 -14.43
C SER A 252 23.58 26.27 -13.34
N PHE A 253 23.58 24.99 -13.68
CA PHE A 253 23.34 23.84 -12.79
C PHE A 253 23.94 23.97 -11.36
N PRO A 254 25.16 24.52 -11.16
CA PRO A 254 25.70 24.77 -9.82
C PRO A 254 24.89 25.73 -8.94
N VAL A 255 24.24 26.73 -9.53
CA VAL A 255 23.41 27.71 -8.78
C VAL A 255 22.15 27.03 -8.25
N ILE A 256 21.47 26.24 -9.09
CA ILE A 256 20.32 25.44 -8.69
C ILE A 256 20.72 24.54 -7.52
N LEU A 257 21.79 23.75 -7.67
CA LEU A 257 22.24 22.84 -6.62
C LEU A 257 22.59 23.56 -5.31
N ARG A 258 23.10 24.79 -5.35
CA ARG A 258 23.38 25.56 -4.14
C ARG A 258 22.11 25.84 -3.35
N GLU A 259 21.02 26.22 -4.00
CA GLU A 259 19.75 26.48 -3.32
C GLU A 259 19.07 25.19 -2.84
N LEU A 260 19.13 24.10 -3.63
CA LEU A 260 18.63 22.79 -3.21
C LEU A 260 19.38 22.27 -1.97
N ARG A 261 20.71 22.42 -1.92
CA ARG A 261 21.51 22.06 -0.73
C ARG A 261 21.08 22.87 0.50
N LYS A 262 20.85 24.18 0.36
CA LYS A 262 20.36 25.01 1.48
C LYS A 262 19.01 24.50 1.99
N ARG A 263 18.06 24.23 1.10
CA ARG A 263 16.74 23.71 1.47
C ARG A 263 16.83 22.34 2.13
N PHE A 264 17.59 21.42 1.56
CA PHE A 264 17.80 20.10 2.14
C PHE A 264 18.44 20.18 3.53
N ASN A 265 19.48 21.00 3.68
CA ASN A 265 20.16 21.19 4.97
C ASN A 265 19.25 21.81 6.03
N HIS A 266 18.39 22.75 5.63
CA HIS A 266 17.35 23.28 6.51
C HIS A 266 16.39 22.18 6.98
N LEU A 267 15.84 21.36 6.08
CA LEU A 267 14.99 20.22 6.46
C LEU A 267 15.71 19.19 7.34
N ARG A 268 16.99 18.92 7.03
CA ARG A 268 17.85 18.00 7.80
C ARG A 268 18.12 18.49 9.22
N SER A 269 18.09 19.81 9.46
CA SER A 269 18.31 20.40 10.78
C SER A 269 17.17 20.16 11.78
N PHE A 270 15.97 19.82 11.28
CA PHE A 270 14.84 19.45 12.13
C PHE A 270 14.91 17.97 12.55
N PRO A 271 14.28 17.61 13.68
CA PRO A 271 14.06 16.22 14.05
C PRO A 271 13.36 15.43 12.93
N PRO A 272 13.67 14.13 12.75
CA PRO A 272 12.95 13.30 11.78
C PRO A 272 11.45 13.24 12.08
N LYS A 273 10.62 13.43 11.05
CA LYS A 273 9.15 13.34 11.18
C LYS A 273 8.64 11.92 10.94
N LYS A 274 7.45 11.61 11.46
CA LYS A 274 6.72 10.36 11.17
C LYS A 274 6.24 10.34 9.71
N GLU A 275 5.83 9.18 9.21
CA GLU A 275 5.20 9.08 7.88
C GLU A 275 3.88 9.87 7.82
N ILE A 276 3.56 10.39 6.62
CA ILE A 276 2.41 11.28 6.38
C ILE A 276 1.06 10.66 6.82
N PRO A 277 0.74 9.37 6.56
CA PRO A 277 -0.55 8.81 6.99
C PRO A 277 -0.77 8.89 8.51
N TYR A 278 0.29 8.69 9.30
CA TYR A 278 0.21 8.84 10.76
C TYR A 278 0.08 10.31 11.17
N LEU A 279 0.74 11.23 10.46
CA LEU A 279 0.64 12.66 10.73
C LEU A 279 -0.76 13.21 10.40
N MET A 280 -1.41 12.72 9.35
CA MET A 280 -2.79 13.10 9.01
C MET A 280 -3.78 12.61 10.07
N ASN A 281 -3.60 11.41 10.61
CA ASN A 281 -4.38 10.90 11.73
C ASN A 281 -4.14 11.72 13.00
N ASP A 282 -2.87 12.05 13.31
CA ASP A 282 -2.50 12.88 14.45
C ASP A 282 -3.11 14.30 14.30
N LEU A 283 -3.13 14.89 13.10
CA LEU A 283 -3.75 16.18 12.81
C LEU A 283 -5.27 16.13 12.95
N ALA A 284 -5.92 15.11 12.38
CA ALA A 284 -7.36 14.91 12.48
C ALA A 284 -7.82 14.65 13.93
N ALA A 285 -6.97 13.99 14.72
CA ALA A 285 -7.19 13.76 16.15
C ALA A 285 -6.82 14.96 17.04
N GLY A 286 -6.30 16.05 16.46
CA GLY A 286 -5.86 17.24 17.20
C GLY A 286 -4.64 17.01 18.11
N ILE A 287 -3.84 15.98 17.82
CA ILE A 287 -2.58 15.66 18.53
C ILE A 287 -1.46 16.62 18.12
N ILE A 288 -1.49 17.09 16.87
CA ILE A 288 -0.57 18.10 16.34
C ILE A 288 -1.34 19.26 15.71
N ASP A 289 -0.83 20.47 15.84
CA ASP A 289 -1.47 21.69 15.31
C ASP A 289 -1.08 21.97 13.85
N SER A 290 0.02 21.38 13.37
CA SER A 290 0.52 21.52 12.01
C SER A 290 1.45 20.38 11.63
N MET A 291 1.69 20.21 10.32
CA MET A 291 2.62 19.19 9.83
C MET A 291 4.05 19.55 10.26
N PRO A 292 4.77 18.64 10.95
CA PRO A 292 6.15 18.89 11.37
C PRO A 292 7.07 19.07 10.17
N GLU A 293 7.94 20.08 10.24
CA GLU A 293 9.03 20.28 9.29
C GLU A 293 10.12 19.20 9.48
N GLY A 294 10.77 18.84 8.37
CA GLY A 294 11.89 17.90 8.38
C GLY A 294 11.72 16.75 7.39
N LEU A 295 12.76 15.91 7.34
CA LEU A 295 12.79 14.69 6.54
C LEU A 295 12.15 13.53 7.29
N THR A 296 11.45 12.66 6.58
CA THR A 296 10.82 11.47 7.15
C THR A 296 11.88 10.55 7.77
N VAL A 297 11.58 9.97 8.93
CA VAL A 297 12.46 9.00 9.58
C VAL A 297 12.80 7.86 8.60
N GLY A 298 14.06 7.44 8.54
CA GLY A 298 14.52 6.35 7.66
C GLY A 298 14.96 6.78 6.25
N ILE A 299 14.58 7.99 5.80
CA ILE A 299 15.13 8.59 4.58
C ILE A 299 16.60 8.99 4.79
N LEU A 300 17.45 8.74 3.79
CA LEU A 300 18.86 9.09 3.85
C LEU A 300 19.06 10.61 3.97
N ARG A 301 19.97 11.00 4.87
CA ARG A 301 20.26 12.40 5.22
C ARG A 301 21.63 12.90 4.73
N ASN A 302 22.41 12.02 4.11
CA ASN A 302 23.76 12.29 3.61
C ASN A 302 23.81 12.41 2.07
N VAL A 303 22.66 12.32 1.41
CA VAL A 303 22.50 12.47 -0.04
C VAL A 303 21.05 12.83 -0.34
N PHE A 304 20.81 13.59 -1.40
CA PHE A 304 19.48 13.71 -2.01
C PHE A 304 19.56 13.53 -3.52
N LEU A 305 18.42 13.19 -4.12
CA LEU A 305 18.28 13.00 -5.55
C LEU A 305 17.79 14.27 -6.23
N TYR A 306 18.18 14.46 -7.48
CA TYR A 306 17.73 15.59 -8.30
C TYR A 306 17.39 15.14 -9.72
N VAL A 307 16.19 15.53 -10.19
CA VAL A 307 15.71 15.29 -11.56
C VAL A 307 15.68 16.61 -12.32
N ASP A 308 16.54 16.71 -13.33
CA ASP A 308 16.52 17.74 -14.37
C ASP A 308 16.14 17.15 -15.74
N GLY A 309 16.01 18.00 -16.76
CA GLY A 309 15.69 17.57 -18.11
C GLY A 309 16.68 16.54 -18.69
N ASN A 310 17.96 16.59 -18.31
CA ASN A 310 18.97 15.64 -18.78
C ASN A 310 18.77 14.24 -18.19
N SER A 311 18.53 14.17 -16.88
CA SER A 311 18.24 12.90 -16.19
C SER A 311 16.90 12.32 -16.68
N ALA A 312 15.88 13.15 -16.91
CA ALA A 312 14.61 12.72 -17.48
C ALA A 312 14.77 12.19 -18.92
N ALA A 313 15.53 12.90 -19.76
CA ALA A 313 15.88 12.45 -21.11
C ALA A 313 16.62 11.11 -21.09
N SER A 314 17.46 10.85 -20.08
CA SER A 314 18.14 9.56 -19.94
C SER A 314 17.19 8.38 -19.85
N VAL A 315 16.00 8.57 -19.26
CA VAL A 315 14.95 7.53 -19.12
C VAL A 315 14.04 7.51 -20.35
N LEU A 316 13.71 8.69 -20.88
CA LEU A 316 12.74 8.82 -21.95
C LEU A 316 13.29 8.41 -23.31
N ASP A 317 14.53 8.80 -23.60
CA ASP A 317 15.13 8.69 -24.94
C ASP A 317 15.95 7.41 -25.14
N ASN A 318 16.44 6.81 -24.05
CA ASN A 318 17.16 5.55 -24.12
C ASN A 318 16.22 4.34 -24.08
N ARG A 319 16.66 3.26 -24.73
CA ARG A 319 15.96 1.97 -24.75
C ARG A 319 16.44 1.00 -23.67
N LEU A 320 17.70 1.16 -23.24
CA LEU A 320 18.32 0.26 -22.28
C LEU A 320 18.25 0.88 -20.89
N ALA A 321 17.73 0.12 -19.92
CA ALA A 321 17.58 0.58 -18.54
C ALA A 321 18.93 0.86 -17.84
N ASP A 322 20.05 0.41 -18.40
CA ASP A 322 21.39 0.69 -17.87
C ASP A 322 21.87 2.11 -18.19
N ASP A 323 21.27 2.75 -19.21
CA ASP A 323 21.55 4.14 -19.54
C ASP A 323 20.72 5.12 -18.70
N PHE A 324 19.79 4.60 -17.88
CA PHE A 324 18.92 5.41 -17.06
C PHE A 324 19.66 5.85 -15.80
N TRP A 325 19.77 7.16 -15.59
CA TRP A 325 20.48 7.72 -14.44
C TRP A 325 19.75 8.91 -13.82
N ILE A 326 20.14 9.22 -12.58
CA ILE A 326 19.66 10.38 -11.82
C ILE A 326 20.85 11.07 -11.15
N TRP A 327 20.72 12.36 -10.84
CA TRP A 327 21.73 13.06 -10.05
C TRP A 327 21.60 12.68 -8.59
N ALA A 328 22.72 12.26 -7.98
CA ALA A 328 22.87 12.21 -6.54
C ALA A 328 23.75 13.36 -6.08
N VAL A 329 23.27 14.15 -5.13
CA VAL A 329 23.88 15.41 -4.71
C VAL A 329 24.40 15.30 -3.29
N ASP A 330 25.64 15.75 -3.09
CA ASP A 330 26.26 15.88 -1.78
C ASP A 330 25.72 17.14 -1.09
N PRO A 331 24.97 17.00 0.02
CA PRO A 331 24.41 18.14 0.74
C PRO A 331 25.47 18.99 1.46
N ASP A 332 26.64 18.40 1.73
CA ASP A 332 27.72 18.98 2.54
C ASP A 332 28.87 19.53 1.68
N TYR A 333 28.75 19.43 0.36
CA TYR A 333 29.77 19.96 -0.55
C TYR A 333 29.87 21.49 -0.47
N VAL A 334 31.03 21.95 -0.01
CA VAL A 334 31.44 23.36 -0.06
C VAL A 334 32.45 23.47 -1.20
N GLY A 335 32.05 24.05 -2.33
CA GLY A 335 32.94 24.19 -3.48
C GLY A 335 34.13 25.10 -3.18
N ASP A 336 35.29 24.80 -3.78
CA ASP A 336 36.43 25.73 -3.78
C ASP A 336 36.08 26.93 -4.68
N ALA A 337 35.75 28.07 -4.06
CA ALA A 337 35.39 29.30 -4.76
C ALA A 337 36.47 29.78 -5.75
N GLU A 338 37.71 29.28 -5.66
CA GLU A 338 38.86 29.71 -6.46
C GLU A 338 39.18 28.80 -7.67
N ASN A 339 38.58 27.60 -7.81
CA ASN A 339 38.95 26.64 -8.86
C ASN A 339 37.77 26.10 -9.67
N GLN A 340 36.88 26.99 -10.12
CA GLN A 340 35.74 26.68 -11.01
C GLN A 340 36.13 26.11 -12.40
N ARG A 341 37.42 25.97 -12.70
CA ARG A 341 37.94 25.38 -13.95
C ARG A 341 38.46 23.94 -13.81
N SER A 342 38.32 23.32 -12.64
CA SER A 342 38.88 21.98 -12.37
C SER A 342 37.92 20.87 -12.79
N SER A 343 38.44 19.86 -13.51
CA SER A 343 37.78 18.62 -13.94
C SER A 343 37.47 17.65 -12.79
N GLY A 344 37.36 18.16 -11.56
CA GLY A 344 37.22 17.38 -10.34
C GLY A 344 35.77 17.14 -9.93
N TYR A 345 35.60 16.54 -8.75
CA TYR A 345 34.30 16.32 -8.13
C TYR A 345 33.62 17.64 -7.77
N GLN A 346 32.38 17.85 -8.23
CA GLN A 346 31.62 19.10 -8.06
C GLN A 346 30.49 18.99 -7.03
N GLY A 347 30.54 17.99 -6.15
CA GLY A 347 29.50 17.75 -5.14
C GLY A 347 28.27 17.03 -5.66
N TYR A 348 28.37 16.34 -6.79
CA TYR A 348 27.33 15.51 -7.36
C TYR A 348 27.93 14.44 -8.29
N LEU A 349 27.16 13.39 -8.54
CA LEU A 349 27.49 12.33 -9.50
C LEU A 349 26.21 11.78 -10.12
N ARG A 350 26.35 11.13 -11.28
CA ARG A 350 25.26 10.33 -11.86
C ARG A 350 25.22 8.97 -11.19
N VAL A 351 24.03 8.47 -10.92
CA VAL A 351 23.81 7.11 -10.38
C VAL A 351 22.81 6.41 -11.28
N ARG A 352 23.09 5.17 -11.68
CA ARG A 352 22.12 4.38 -12.44
C ARG A 352 20.88 4.12 -11.59
N LEU A 353 19.68 4.25 -12.17
CA LEU A 353 18.43 4.09 -11.43
C LEU A 353 18.33 2.75 -10.69
N ARG A 354 18.81 1.66 -11.31
CA ARG A 354 18.86 0.33 -10.67
C ARG A 354 19.74 0.28 -9.42
N GLN A 355 20.79 1.09 -9.38
CA GLN A 355 21.76 1.09 -8.30
C GLN A 355 21.31 1.91 -7.09
N LEU A 356 20.30 2.77 -7.26
CA LEU A 356 19.66 3.46 -6.14
C LEU A 356 19.08 2.50 -5.11
N ILE A 357 18.66 1.30 -5.52
CA ILE A 357 18.04 0.31 -4.63
C ILE A 357 19.09 -0.56 -3.95
N HIS A 358 20.28 -0.69 -4.52
CA HIS A 358 21.29 -1.65 -4.11
C HIS A 358 22.61 -0.97 -3.76
N THR A 359 23.60 -1.01 -4.65
CA THR A 359 24.98 -0.64 -4.31
C THR A 359 25.13 0.79 -3.83
N PHE A 360 24.39 1.74 -4.43
CA PHE A 360 24.41 3.12 -3.97
C PHE A 360 23.74 3.27 -2.60
N TYR A 361 22.58 2.64 -2.40
CA TYR A 361 21.88 2.68 -1.10
C TYR A 361 22.75 2.12 0.02
N VAL A 362 23.33 0.93 -0.18
CA VAL A 362 24.21 0.27 0.78
C VAL A 362 25.40 1.15 1.11
N ALA A 363 26.04 1.73 0.09
CA ALA A 363 27.15 2.65 0.29
C ALA A 363 26.74 3.84 1.14
N ARG A 364 25.55 4.42 0.94
CA ARG A 364 25.09 5.61 1.67
C ARG A 364 24.51 5.29 3.05
N ARG A 365 23.90 4.13 3.25
CA ARG A 365 23.32 3.75 4.55
C ARG A 365 24.37 3.27 5.55
N TRP A 366 25.31 2.42 5.13
CA TRP A 366 26.24 1.74 6.06
C TRP A 366 27.71 2.08 5.86
N HIS A 367 28.08 2.71 4.75
CA HIS A 367 29.48 2.99 4.41
C HIS A 367 29.76 4.48 4.12
N ALA A 368 28.89 5.37 4.59
CA ALA A 368 29.04 6.81 4.37
C ALA A 368 30.32 7.37 4.99
N ASP A 369 30.70 6.87 6.17
CA ASP A 369 31.86 7.34 6.93
C ASP A 369 33.20 6.86 6.32
N THR A 370 33.17 5.76 5.57
CA THR A 370 34.35 5.14 4.96
C THR A 370 34.49 5.42 3.47
N VAL A 371 33.38 5.68 2.77
CA VAL A 371 33.35 5.91 1.33
C VAL A 371 32.65 7.24 1.07
N SER A 372 33.38 8.27 0.68
CA SER A 372 32.76 9.58 0.39
C SER A 372 32.00 9.56 -0.94
N LEU A 373 31.08 10.51 -1.16
CA LEU A 373 30.45 10.67 -2.49
C LEU A 373 31.49 11.01 -3.58
N LYS A 374 32.62 11.63 -3.20
CA LYS A 374 33.76 11.87 -4.08
C LYS A 374 34.42 10.56 -4.53
N ASP A 375 34.49 9.56 -3.66
CA ASP A 375 35.06 8.25 -4.02
C ASP A 375 34.10 7.47 -4.93
N LEU A 376 32.79 7.53 -4.65
CA LEU A 376 31.77 7.00 -5.57
C LEU A 376 31.83 7.69 -6.93
N TRP A 377 32.06 9.00 -6.98
CA TRP A 377 32.23 9.74 -8.22
C TRP A 377 33.46 9.30 -9.02
N LYS A 378 34.60 9.04 -8.36
CA LYS A 378 35.79 8.49 -9.01
C LYS A 378 35.51 7.11 -9.61
N ALA A 379 34.77 6.26 -8.90
CA ALA A 379 34.35 4.96 -9.40
C ALA A 379 33.40 5.10 -10.60
N ALA A 380 32.46 6.06 -10.55
CA ALA A 380 31.56 6.37 -11.66
C ALA A 380 32.32 6.78 -12.94
N GLN A 381 33.49 7.40 -12.84
CA GLN A 381 34.31 7.76 -14.02
C GLN A 381 34.85 6.53 -14.77
N LYS A 382 34.80 5.33 -14.18
CA LYS A 382 35.20 4.08 -14.85
C LYS A 382 34.08 3.49 -15.71
N ASP A 383 32.83 3.92 -15.53
CA ASP A 383 31.69 3.42 -16.31
C ASP A 383 31.81 3.83 -17.79
N PRO A 384 31.91 2.86 -18.73
CA PRO A 384 32.11 3.16 -20.15
C PRO A 384 30.88 3.74 -20.84
N HIS A 385 29.70 3.72 -20.22
CA HIS A 385 28.46 4.14 -20.86
C HIS A 385 28.19 5.65 -20.72
N ASN A 386 27.97 6.12 -19.51
CA ASN A 386 27.54 7.50 -19.26
C ASN A 386 28.21 8.12 -18.02
N GLY A 387 29.26 7.48 -17.49
CA GLY A 387 29.98 7.93 -16.30
C GLY A 387 29.13 7.89 -15.03
N SER A 388 28.18 6.95 -14.95
CA SER A 388 27.32 6.77 -13.78
C SER A 388 27.90 5.78 -12.79
N PHE A 389 27.62 6.00 -11.51
CA PHE A 389 27.99 5.05 -10.47
C PHE A 389 27.24 3.73 -10.67
N VAL A 390 28.02 2.65 -10.73
CA VAL A 390 27.53 1.26 -10.78
C VAL A 390 27.92 0.53 -9.49
N SER A 391 29.23 0.45 -9.25
CA SER A 391 29.81 -0.22 -8.09
C SER A 391 31.17 0.37 -7.73
N MET A 392 31.69 -0.03 -6.57
CA MET A 392 33.08 0.17 -6.17
C MET A 392 34.01 -0.94 -6.68
N GLU A 393 33.45 -2.07 -7.13
CA GLU A 393 34.20 -3.22 -7.65
C GLU A 393 34.32 -3.14 -9.17
N ASP A 394 35.55 -3.22 -9.69
CA ASP A 394 35.82 -3.06 -11.13
C ASP A 394 35.15 -4.17 -11.95
N GLU A 395 35.08 -5.39 -11.42
CA GLU A 395 34.40 -6.52 -12.06
C GLU A 395 32.90 -6.27 -12.27
N GLU A 396 32.25 -5.56 -11.36
CA GLU A 396 30.83 -5.21 -11.46
C GLU A 396 30.59 -4.05 -12.44
N ILE A 397 31.54 -3.11 -12.53
CA ILE A 397 31.48 -1.99 -13.48
C ILE A 397 31.59 -2.46 -14.93
N PHE A 398 32.46 -3.45 -15.20
CA PHE A 398 32.76 -3.92 -16.57
C PHE A 398 31.98 -5.16 -17.02
N SER A 399 31.09 -5.70 -16.18
CA SER A 399 30.28 -6.87 -16.52
C SER A 399 29.32 -6.56 -17.69
N GLN A 400 29.55 -7.18 -18.86
CA GLN A 400 28.76 -7.00 -20.09
C GLN A 400 27.41 -7.74 -20.12
N ASP A 401 27.09 -8.56 -19.10
CA ASP A 401 25.85 -9.36 -19.04
C ASP A 401 24.64 -8.56 -18.54
N SER A 402 24.39 -7.39 -19.13
CA SER A 402 23.26 -6.53 -18.75
C SER A 402 22.10 -6.56 -19.75
N THR A 403 22.18 -7.46 -20.74
CA THR A 403 21.05 -7.81 -21.60
C THR A 403 20.34 -9.06 -21.08
N TRP A 404 19.19 -8.80 -20.44
CA TRP A 404 18.06 -9.73 -20.25
C TRP A 404 18.34 -10.92 -19.31
N GLU A 405 17.95 -10.70 -18.05
CA GLU A 405 18.02 -11.62 -16.90
C GLU A 405 19.41 -11.72 -16.22
N VAL A 406 19.46 -11.46 -14.89
CA VAL A 406 20.16 -12.41 -13.98
C VAL A 406 21.67 -12.27 -13.66
N ALA A 407 22.42 -11.18 -13.91
CA ALA A 407 23.84 -11.14 -13.46
C ALA A 407 24.08 -11.38 -11.93
N THR A 408 23.05 -11.24 -11.09
CA THR A 408 23.08 -11.68 -9.66
C THR A 408 21.79 -12.34 -9.20
N ALA A 409 21.26 -13.29 -9.97
CA ALA A 409 21.28 -14.67 -9.50
C ALA A 409 22.54 -15.45 -9.94
N ILE A 410 23.41 -14.91 -10.80
CA ILE A 410 24.49 -15.67 -11.45
C ILE A 410 25.72 -16.01 -10.57
N ARG A 411 26.06 -15.26 -9.51
CA ARG A 411 27.23 -15.63 -8.68
C ARG A 411 26.98 -16.63 -7.54
N SER A 412 25.76 -17.11 -7.30
CA SER A 412 25.52 -18.10 -6.23
C SER A 412 25.43 -19.57 -6.68
N ARG A 413 25.81 -19.92 -7.93
CA ARG A 413 25.76 -21.33 -8.38
C ARG A 413 26.98 -21.95 -9.05
N ASN A 414 27.98 -21.18 -9.52
CA ASN A 414 29.20 -21.75 -10.12
C ASN A 414 30.48 -21.61 -9.27
N ALA A 415 30.37 -21.18 -8.02
CA ALA A 415 31.33 -21.51 -6.97
C ALA A 415 30.67 -22.49 -5.97
N ARG A 416 30.14 -23.60 -6.49
CA ARG A 416 29.70 -24.75 -5.68
C ARG A 416 30.73 -25.86 -5.84
N GLN A 417 31.66 -25.99 -4.90
CA GLN A 417 32.36 -27.23 -4.51
C GLN A 417 33.53 -26.91 -3.59
#